data_AF-X0WU53-F1
#
_entry.id   AF-X0WU53-F1
#
_cell.length_a   1.000
_cell.length_b   1.000
_cell.length_c   1.000
_cell.angle_alpha   90.00
_cell.angle_beta   90.00
_cell.angle_gamma   90.00
#
_symmetry.space_group_name_H-M   'P 1'
#
loop_
_entity.id
_entity.type
_entity.pdbx_description
1 polymer ?
#
loop_
_entity_poly.entity_id
_entity_poly.type
_entity_poly.pdbx_seq_one_letter_code
_entity_poly.pdbx_strand_id
1 'polypeptide(L)'
;MKNKAISPVIATVLLVAIVVVIGLIIFMWFKGLSEETITKFGKKNIKLVCNDVKFDASYSSGTGTLSISNTGTVPIIDFQIKKSVAGGYSSVRLSEIGGAGWDELG
;
A
#
# COMPACT_ATOMS: atom_id res chain seq x y z
N MET A 1 47.56 35.91 24.35
CA MET A 1 46.65 35.11 23.50
C MET A 1 45.51 36.03 23.06
N LYS A 2 45.35 36.29 21.76
CA LYS A 2 44.45 37.32 21.23
C LYS A 2 43.06 36.69 21.08
N ASN A 3 42.24 36.79 22.13
CA ASN A 3 40.86 36.29 22.10
C ASN A 3 40.07 37.14 21.09
N LYS A 4 39.81 36.58 19.90
CA LYS A 4 38.88 37.17 18.94
C LYS A 4 37.49 36.98 19.50
N ALA A 5 36.96 38.01 20.17
CA ALA A 5 35.54 38.07 20.49
C ALA A 5 34.78 38.05 19.15
N ILE A 6 34.04 36.97 18.91
CA ILE A 6 33.13 36.87 17.78
C ILE A 6 32.07 37.95 18.02
N SER A 7 31.89 38.85 17.04
CA SER A 7 30.90 39.92 17.17
C SER A 7 29.52 39.30 17.42
N PRO A 8 28.76 39.77 18.43
CA PRO A 8 27.44 39.22 18.78
C PRO A 8 26.49 39.13 17.58
N VAL A 9 26.64 40.05 16.63
CA VAL A 9 25.84 40.09 15.39
C VAL A 9 26.12 38.88 14.50
N ILE A 10 27.39 38.47 14.37
CA ILE A 10 27.80 37.37 13.48
C ILE A 10 27.22 36.04 13.97
N ALA A 11 27.17 35.84 15.29
CA ALA A 11 26.58 34.64 15.88
C ALA A 11 25.08 34.50 15.54
N THR A 12 24.33 35.61 15.60
CA THR A 12 22.89 35.59 15.29
C THR A 12 22.61 35.33 13.81
N VAL A 13 23.40 35.91 12.90
CA VAL A 13 23.26 35.70 11.46
C VAL A 13 23.57 34.23 11.11
N LEU A 14 24.60 33.67 11.72
CA LEU A 14 25.01 32.28 11.50
C LEU A 14 23.95 31.30 12.03
N LEU A 15 23.33 31.62 13.18
CA LEU A 15 22.23 30.83 13.73
C LEU A 15 20.99 30.86 12.82
N VAL A 16 20.59 32.04 12.32
CA VAL A 16 19.44 32.18 11.41
C VAL A 16 19.67 31.42 10.10
N ALA A 17 20.88 31.49 9.53
CA ALA A 17 21.22 30.78 8.30
C ALA A 17 21.06 29.25 8.44
N ILE A 18 21.49 28.67 9.57
CA ILE A 18 21.35 27.24 9.84
C ILE A 18 19.88 26.83 9.94
N VAL A 19 19.06 27.63 10.63
CA VAL A 19 17.62 27.36 10.77
C VAL A 19 16.92 27.34 9.40
N VAL A 20 17.27 28.29 8.52
CA VAL A 20 16.73 28.33 7.15
C VAL A 20 17.11 27.09 6.35
N VAL A 21 18.38 26.65 6.42
CA VAL A 21 18.85 25.44 5.73
C VAL A 21 18.13 24.19 6.23
N ILE A 22 17.97 24.04 7.55
CA ILE A 22 17.24 22.90 8.14
C ILE A 22 15.76 22.92 7.71
N GLY A 23 15.13 24.10 7.68
CA GLY A 23 13.76 24.25 7.20
C GLY A 23 13.57 23.81 5.74
N LEU A 24 14.53 24.15 4.87
CA LEU A 24 14.52 23.72 3.46
C LEU A 24 14.68 22.21 3.31
N ILE A 25 15.57 21.60 4.11
CA ILE A 25 15.75 20.14 4.12
C ILE A 25 14.43 19.47 4.52
N ILE A 26 13.83 19.88 5.63
CA ILE A 26 12.55 19.31 6.10
C ILE A 26 11.45 19.46 5.04
N PHE A 27 11.35 20.63 4.39
CA PHE A 27 10.39 20.84 3.32
C PHE A 27 10.60 19.90 2.12
N MET A 28 11.85 19.65 1.75
CA MET A 28 12.20 18.72 0.68
C MET A 28 11.84 17.27 1.03
N TRP A 29 12.00 16.86 2.30
CA TRP A 29 11.50 15.57 2.79
C TRP A 29 9.97 15.48 2.72
N PHE A 30 9.24 16.53 3.12
CA PHE A 30 7.77 16.56 3.01
C PHE A 30 7.26 16.38 1.58
N LYS A 31 7.96 16.97 0.59
CA LYS A 31 7.62 16.77 -0.82
C LYS A 31 7.81 15.32 -1.26
N GLY A 32 8.93 14.69 -0.92
CA GLY A 32 9.19 13.28 -1.25
C GLY A 32 8.18 12.32 -0.60
N LEU A 33 7.82 12.55 0.67
CA LEU A 33 6.83 11.72 1.38
C LEU A 33 5.40 11.88 0.82
N SER A 34 5.07 13.07 0.32
CA SER A 34 3.77 13.34 -0.31
C SER A 34 3.62 12.62 -1.65
N GLU A 35 4.70 12.50 -2.42
CA GLU A 35 4.69 11.77 -3.70
C GLU A 35 4.56 10.26 -3.50
N GLU A 36 5.16 9.70 -2.46
CA GLU A 36 5.04 8.26 -2.14
C GLU A 36 3.67 7.87 -1.60
N THR A 37 3.02 8.71 -0.79
CA THR A 37 1.68 8.40 -0.24
C THR A 37 0.61 8.35 -1.36
N ILE A 38 0.74 9.18 -2.39
CA ILE A 38 -0.17 9.16 -3.54
C ILE A 38 0.15 8.01 -4.52
N THR A 39 1.40 7.53 -4.54
CA THR A 39 1.87 6.55 -5.53
C THR A 39 1.88 5.11 -5.00
N LYS A 40 2.04 4.88 -3.69
CA LYS A 40 1.89 3.55 -3.07
C LYS A 40 0.42 3.14 -2.83
N PHE A 41 -0.50 4.09 -2.91
CA PHE A 41 -1.93 3.87 -3.18
C PHE A 41 -2.29 4.33 -4.60
N GLY A 42 -1.40 3.98 -5.55
CA GLY A 42 -1.25 4.61 -6.86
C GLY A 42 -2.53 4.99 -7.58
N LYS A 43 -2.77 6.29 -7.71
CA LYS A 43 -3.51 6.96 -8.81
C LYS A 43 -4.93 6.48 -9.13
N LYS A 44 -5.48 5.54 -8.38
CA LYS A 44 -6.90 5.24 -8.32
C LYS A 44 -7.20 5.04 -6.84
N ASN A 45 -8.11 5.87 -6.34
CA ASN A 45 -8.83 5.63 -5.11
C ASN A 45 -9.02 4.12 -4.97
N ILE A 46 -8.65 3.47 -3.85
CA ILE A 46 -8.74 2.01 -3.74
C ILE A 46 -10.15 1.49 -4.11
N LYS A 47 -11.15 2.36 -3.90
CA LYS A 47 -12.54 2.23 -4.32
C LYS A 47 -12.77 2.18 -5.84
N LEU A 48 -11.99 2.89 -6.66
CA LEU A 48 -12.02 2.81 -8.12
C LEU A 48 -11.40 1.50 -8.63
N VAL A 49 -10.30 1.04 -8.03
CA VAL A 49 -9.68 -0.24 -8.43
C VAL A 49 -10.60 -1.40 -8.09
N CYS A 50 -11.27 -1.38 -6.94
CA CYS A 50 -12.25 -2.41 -6.58
C CYS A 50 -13.43 -2.50 -7.56
N ASN A 51 -13.83 -1.41 -8.22
CA ASN A 51 -14.86 -1.45 -9.26
C ASN A 51 -14.34 -2.04 -10.59
N ASP A 52 -13.04 -1.96 -10.84
CA ASP A 52 -12.40 -2.54 -12.02
C ASP A 52 -12.03 -4.02 -11.83
N VAL A 53 -12.13 -4.55 -10.60
CA VAL A 53 -11.99 -5.99 -10.33
C VAL A 53 -13.22 -6.72 -10.88
N LYS A 54 -13.01 -7.52 -11.93
CA LYS A 54 -14.04 -8.36 -12.54
C LYS A 54 -13.57 -9.81 -12.51
N PHE A 55 -14.35 -10.67 -11.90
CA PHE A 55 -14.08 -12.11 -11.87
C PHE A 55 -15.39 -12.87 -12.04
N ASP A 56 -15.27 -14.08 -12.57
CA ASP A 56 -16.36 -15.04 -12.69
C ASP A 56 -16.10 -16.20 -11.72
N ALA A 57 -17.12 -16.64 -11.02
CA ALA A 57 -17.05 -17.74 -10.07
C ALA A 57 -18.19 -18.72 -10.33
N SER A 58 -17.84 -19.96 -10.63
CA SER A 58 -18.79 -21.04 -10.89
C SER A 58 -18.55 -22.22 -9.96
N TYR A 59 -19.64 -22.77 -9.43
CA TYR A 59 -19.62 -23.94 -8.55
C TYR A 59 -20.33 -25.10 -9.23
N SER A 60 -19.62 -26.21 -9.42
CA SER A 60 -20.20 -27.45 -9.93
C SER A 60 -20.50 -28.38 -8.75
N SER A 61 -21.79 -28.53 -8.44
CA SER A 61 -22.28 -29.41 -7.37
C SER A 61 -21.99 -30.90 -7.62
N GLY A 62 -21.76 -31.29 -8.88
CA GLY A 62 -21.45 -32.69 -9.25
C GLY A 62 -20.01 -33.11 -8.99
N THR A 63 -19.05 -32.18 -8.99
CA THR A 63 -17.62 -32.46 -8.78
C THR A 63 -17.06 -31.79 -7.53
N GLY A 64 -17.86 -30.97 -6.83
CA GLY A 64 -17.41 -30.19 -5.68
C GLY A 64 -16.38 -29.11 -6.02
N THR A 65 -16.22 -28.79 -7.31
CA THR A 65 -15.19 -27.87 -7.80
C THR A 65 -15.72 -26.44 -7.85
N LEU A 66 -14.98 -25.52 -7.23
CA LEU A 66 -15.17 -24.09 -7.35
C LEU A 66 -14.14 -23.54 -8.34
N SER A 67 -14.61 -23.01 -9.47
CA SER A 67 -13.75 -22.41 -10.50
C SER A 67 -13.87 -20.89 -10.42
N ILE A 68 -12.74 -20.21 -10.24
CA ILE A 68 -12.65 -18.76 -10.19
C ILE A 68 -11.74 -18.30 -11.34
N SER A 69 -12.23 -17.40 -12.16
CA SER A 69 -11.51 -16.86 -13.31
C SER A 69 -11.50 -15.34 -13.27
N ASN A 70 -10.31 -14.74 -13.37
CA ASN A 70 -10.16 -13.30 -13.48
C ASN A 70 -10.43 -12.87 -14.93
N THR A 71 -11.55 -12.19 -15.15
CA THR A 71 -11.95 -11.67 -16.47
C THR A 71 -11.63 -10.18 -16.62
N GLY A 72 -11.07 -9.56 -15.58
CA GLY A 72 -10.67 -8.17 -15.52
C GLY A 72 -9.20 -7.93 -15.84
N THR A 73 -8.82 -6.65 -15.82
CA THR A 73 -7.43 -6.20 -16.08
C THR A 73 -6.63 -6.05 -14.78
N VAL A 74 -7.30 -6.14 -13.62
CA VAL A 74 -6.67 -6.03 -12.30
C VAL A 74 -6.31 -7.43 -11.81
N PRO A 75 -5.04 -7.72 -11.49
CA PRO A 75 -4.66 -9.00 -10.91
C PRO A 75 -5.27 -9.13 -9.50
N ILE A 76 -5.84 -10.30 -9.21
CA ILE A 76 -6.35 -10.63 -7.88
C ILE A 76 -5.29 -11.50 -7.22
N ILE A 77 -4.94 -11.19 -5.97
CA ILE A 77 -3.82 -11.84 -5.26
C ILE A 77 -4.33 -12.91 -4.28
N ASP A 78 -5.48 -12.66 -3.63
CA ASP A 78 -6.05 -13.61 -2.66
C ASP A 78 -7.59 -13.52 -2.63
N PHE A 79 -8.23 -14.61 -2.22
CA PHE A 79 -9.68 -14.71 -2.02
C PHE A 79 -9.99 -15.40 -0.69
N GLN A 80 -10.96 -14.83 0.03
CA GLN A 80 -11.61 -15.50 1.16
C GLN A 80 -12.95 -16.08 0.73
N ILE A 81 -13.08 -17.39 0.79
CA ILE A 81 -14.31 -18.10 0.45
C ILE A 81 -15.04 -18.44 1.75
N LYS A 82 -16.34 -18.11 1.80
CA LYS A 82 -17.21 -18.48 2.91
C LYS A 82 -18.14 -19.60 2.46
N LYS A 83 -17.98 -20.78 3.03
CA LYS A 83 -18.90 -21.91 2.85
C LYS A 83 -20.00 -21.77 3.90
N SER A 84 -21.24 -21.60 3.45
CA SER A 84 -22.42 -21.62 4.32
C SER A 84 -23.04 -23.01 4.28
N VAL A 85 -23.07 -23.67 5.43
CA VAL A 85 -23.79 -24.93 5.64
C VAL A 85 -24.87 -24.66 6.69
N ALA A 86 -26.02 -25.33 6.61
CA ALA A 86 -27.12 -25.15 7.54
C ALA A 86 -26.64 -25.32 9.00
N GLY A 87 -26.50 -24.21 9.73
CA GLY A 87 -26.04 -24.17 11.13
C GLY A 87 -24.63 -23.63 11.38
N GLY A 88 -23.84 -23.27 10.35
CA GLY A 88 -22.50 -22.71 10.54
C GLY A 88 -21.84 -22.11 9.30
N TYR A 89 -20.84 -21.25 9.52
CA TYR A 89 -19.99 -20.71 8.47
C TYR A 89 -18.56 -21.20 8.66
N SER A 90 -17.92 -21.64 7.58
CA SER A 90 -16.49 -21.91 7.55
C SER A 90 -15.88 -21.01 6.49
N SER A 91 -14.96 -20.14 6.92
CA SER A 91 -14.16 -19.32 6.02
C SER A 91 -12.85 -20.03 5.75
N VAL A 92 -12.50 -20.17 4.48
CA VAL A 92 -11.20 -20.69 4.08
C VAL A 92 -10.59 -19.73 3.06
N ARG A 93 -9.29 -19.47 3.19
CA ARG A 93 -8.54 -18.70 2.20
C ARG A 93 -8.07 -19.59 1.07
N LEU A 94 -8.03 -19.07 -0.15
CA LEU A 94 -7.51 -19.83 -1.29
C LEU A 94 -6.02 -20.19 -1.12
N SER A 95 -5.24 -19.31 -0.48
CA SER A 95 -3.84 -19.58 -0.13
C SER A 95 -3.64 -20.80 0.79
N GLU A 96 -4.67 -21.18 1.55
CA GLU A 96 -4.63 -22.33 2.46
C GLU A 96 -5.10 -23.62 1.77
N ILE A 97 -5.74 -23.52 0.60
CA ILE A 97 -6.33 -24.66 -0.12
C ILE A 97 -5.45 -25.11 -1.30
N GLY A 98 -4.42 -24.34 -1.67
CA GLY A 98 -3.42 -24.75 -2.67
C GLY A 98 -4.01 -24.92 -4.07
N GLY A 99 -4.59 -23.84 -4.59
CA GLY A 99 -5.04 -23.79 -5.99
C GLY A 99 -3.88 -23.38 -6.89
N ALA A 100 -3.53 -24.24 -7.86
CA ALA A 100 -2.43 -24.00 -8.79
C ALA A 100 -2.40 -22.54 -9.33
N GLY A 101 -1.34 -21.80 -9.00
CA GLY A 101 -1.08 -20.43 -9.47
C GLY A 101 -1.34 -19.31 -8.45
N TRP A 102 -1.97 -19.59 -7.30
CA TRP A 102 -2.23 -18.58 -6.25
C TRP A 102 -1.17 -18.57 -5.14
N ASP A 103 -0.41 -19.65 -5.00
CA ASP A 103 0.61 -19.84 -3.96
C ASP A 103 1.90 -19.06 -4.26
N GLU A 104 2.07 -18.56 -5.50
CA GLU A 104 3.30 -17.90 -5.98
C GLU A 104 3.20 -16.36 -6.06
N LEU A 105 2.05 -15.78 -5.71
CA LEU A 105 1.81 -14.32 -5.81
C LEU A 105 1.72 -13.62 -4.44
N GLY A 106 1.87 -14.36 -3.34
CA GLY A 106 1.84 -13.88 -1.96
C GLY A 106 3.22 -13.63 -1.36
#